data_AF-A0A9N9FNE2-F1
#
_entry.id   AF-A0A9N9FNE2-F1
#
_cell.length_a   1.000
_cell.length_b   1.000
_cell.length_c   1.000
_cell.angle_alpha   90.00
_cell.angle_beta   90.00
_cell.angle_gamma   90.00
#
_symmetry.space_group_name_H-M   'P 1'
#
loop_
_entity.id
_entity.type
_entity.pdbx_description
1 polymer ?
#
loop_
_entity_poly.entity_id
_entity_poly.type
_entity_poly.pdbx_seq_one_letter_code
_entity_poly.pdbx_strand_id
1 'polypeptide(L)'
;MGQIISNLSSEQNVEAKYRHYRNLAGEQARIRKQVSAQAQIAYKHGDGKKAKELSNKAKEHYKEMENYQELDLHGLFVTEALAYTEQRIQHCKSMKAKNLVIIVGQGNHSIDGVSKLKPAVTELINKYQIRCTPNKPNPGCLFLEFDQGKGDLSWFDRLFGSAESGCVIM
;
A
#
# COMPACT_ATOMS: atom_id res chain seq x y z
N MET A 1 -0.96 27.56 32.12
CA MET A 1 -2.10 26.70 31.78
C MET A 1 -2.15 26.57 30.25
N GLY A 2 -1.42 25.61 29.70
CA GLY A 2 -1.23 25.49 28.24
C GLY A 2 -2.50 25.02 27.54
N GLN A 3 -2.90 25.74 26.49
CA GLN A 3 -4.00 25.38 25.59
C GLN A 3 -3.59 24.19 24.71
N ILE A 4 -4.27 23.05 24.88
CA ILE A 4 -4.24 21.90 23.98
C ILE A 4 -5.48 22.02 23.07
N ILE A 5 -5.44 22.84 22.02
CA ILE A 5 -6.50 22.82 20.99
C ILE A 5 -5.88 23.16 19.62
N SER A 6 -5.63 22.14 18.78
CA SER A 6 -5.54 22.31 17.32
C SER A 6 -5.53 21.03 16.47
N ASN A 7 -5.47 19.81 17.02
CA ASN A 7 -5.36 18.58 16.20
C ASN A 7 -6.69 17.97 15.71
N LEU A 8 -7.85 18.42 16.19
CA LEU A 8 -9.11 17.71 15.91
C LEU A 8 -9.69 17.98 14.50
N SER A 9 -9.35 19.10 13.85
CA SER A 9 -9.95 19.49 12.56
C SER A 9 -9.25 18.86 11.35
N SER A 10 -7.96 18.59 11.44
CA SER A 10 -7.18 17.90 10.40
C SER A 10 -7.55 16.41 10.33
N GLU A 11 -7.75 15.75 11.47
CA GLU A 11 -8.13 14.33 11.54
C GLU A 11 -9.52 14.04 10.97
N GLN A 12 -10.51 14.90 11.23
CA GLN A 12 -11.86 14.74 10.66
C GLN A 12 -11.88 14.90 9.13
N ASN A 13 -11.06 15.81 8.60
CA ASN A 13 -10.97 16.04 7.17
C ASN A 13 -10.24 14.89 6.45
N VAL A 14 -9.24 14.31 7.10
CA VAL A 14 -8.49 13.13 6.66
C VAL A 14 -9.39 11.88 6.62
N GLU A 15 -10.18 11.63 7.66
CA GLU A 15 -11.15 10.52 7.71
C GLU A 15 -12.25 10.65 6.64
N ALA A 16 -12.79 11.86 6.42
CA ALA A 16 -13.76 12.11 5.35
C ALA A 16 -13.16 11.86 3.95
N LYS A 17 -11.91 12.30 3.73
CA LYS A 17 -11.17 12.06 2.49
C LYS A 17 -10.95 10.55 2.25
N TYR A 18 -10.59 9.79 3.29
CA TYR A 18 -10.42 8.34 3.19
C TYR A 18 -11.73 7.57 3.00
N ARG A 19 -12.85 8.00 3.61
CA ARG A 19 -14.18 7.43 3.35
C ARG A 19 -14.62 7.63 1.90
N HIS A 20 -14.28 8.77 1.31
CA HIS A 20 -14.57 9.03 -0.10
C HIS A 20 -13.75 8.10 -1.02
N TYR A 21 -12.43 7.99 -0.80
CA TYR A 21 -11.57 7.08 -1.56
C TYR A 21 -11.99 5.59 -1.42
N ARG A 22 -12.52 5.21 -0.26
CA ARG A 22 -13.08 3.87 0.02
C ARG A 22 -14.29 3.55 -0.86
N ASN A 23 -15.25 4.48 -0.97
CA ASN A 23 -16.43 4.28 -1.79
C ASN A 23 -16.06 4.19 -3.28
N LEU A 24 -15.11 5.03 -3.71
CA LEU A 24 -14.60 5.00 -5.08
C LEU A 24 -13.88 3.68 -5.38
N ALA A 25 -12.95 3.23 -4.53
CA ALA A 25 -12.25 1.95 -4.71
C ALA A 25 -13.21 0.75 -4.75
N GLY A 26 -14.21 0.73 -3.86
CA GLY A 26 -15.22 -0.32 -3.82
C GLY A 26 -16.11 -0.33 -5.06
N GLU A 27 -16.52 0.84 -5.54
CA GLU A 27 -17.34 0.95 -6.74
C GLU A 27 -16.56 0.56 -8.00
N GLN A 28 -15.30 0.99 -8.12
CA GLN A 28 -14.41 0.57 -9.20
C GLN A 28 -14.19 -0.95 -9.19
N ALA A 29 -14.12 -1.58 -8.01
CA ALA A 29 -14.07 -3.05 -7.87
C ALA A 29 -15.31 -3.75 -8.41
N ARG A 30 -16.49 -3.19 -8.08
CA ARG A 30 -17.77 -3.71 -8.54
C ARG A 30 -17.89 -3.61 -10.06
N ILE A 31 -17.56 -2.44 -10.61
CA ILE A 31 -17.59 -2.20 -12.06
C ILE A 31 -16.61 -3.12 -12.78
N ARG A 32 -15.37 -3.26 -12.30
CA ARG A 32 -14.39 -4.20 -12.87
C ARG A 32 -14.94 -5.63 -12.92
N LYS A 33 -15.54 -6.11 -11.83
CA LYS A 33 -16.11 -7.47 -11.76
C LYS A 33 -17.22 -7.65 -12.80
N GLN A 34 -18.09 -6.65 -12.95
CA GLN A 34 -19.18 -6.66 -13.93
C GLN A 34 -18.66 -6.65 -15.38
N VAL A 35 -17.78 -5.71 -15.71
CA VAL A 35 -17.22 -5.55 -17.05
C VAL A 35 -16.38 -6.77 -17.44
N SER A 36 -15.62 -7.35 -16.50
CA SER A 36 -14.87 -8.58 -16.72
C SER A 36 -15.78 -9.77 -17.01
N ALA A 37 -16.90 -9.92 -16.29
CA ALA A 37 -17.89 -10.96 -16.55
C ALA A 37 -18.54 -10.78 -17.93
N GLN A 38 -18.88 -9.55 -18.31
CA GLN A 38 -19.44 -9.24 -19.64
C GLN A 38 -18.44 -9.55 -20.76
N ALA A 39 -17.15 -9.25 -20.56
CA ALA A 39 -16.10 -9.57 -21.52
C ALA A 39 -15.99 -11.08 -21.75
N GLN A 40 -16.09 -11.88 -20.68
CA GLN A 40 -16.08 -13.35 -20.76
C GLN A 40 -17.30 -13.89 -21.50
N ILE A 41 -18.49 -13.31 -21.26
CA ILE A 41 -19.72 -13.68 -21.97
C ILE A 41 -19.58 -13.36 -23.47
N ALA A 42 -19.16 -12.14 -23.82
CA ALA A 42 -18.96 -11.73 -25.21
C ALA A 42 -17.95 -12.64 -25.94
N TYR A 43 -16.87 -13.03 -25.27
CA TYR A 43 -15.89 -13.97 -25.81
C TYR A 43 -16.50 -15.35 -26.09
N LYS A 44 -17.29 -15.89 -25.15
CA LYS A 44 -17.99 -17.18 -25.33
C LYS A 44 -19.01 -17.16 -26.47
N HIS A 45 -19.57 -16.00 -26.78
CA HIS A 45 -20.48 -15.80 -27.91
C HIS A 45 -19.76 -15.53 -29.25
N GLY A 46 -18.43 -15.53 -29.27
CA GLY A 46 -17.64 -15.29 -30.50
C GLY A 46 -17.49 -13.82 -30.88
N ASP A 47 -17.98 -12.89 -30.06
CA ASP A 47 -17.93 -11.45 -30.33
C ASP A 47 -16.62 -10.84 -29.79
N GLY A 48 -15.53 -11.15 -30.49
CA GLY A 48 -14.16 -10.82 -30.07
C GLY A 48 -13.88 -9.32 -29.97
N LYS A 49 -14.51 -8.49 -30.81
CA LYS A 49 -14.39 -7.02 -30.75
C LYS A 49 -14.97 -6.50 -29.43
N LYS A 50 -16.18 -6.92 -29.09
CA LYS A 50 -16.87 -6.50 -27.87
C LYS A 50 -16.17 -7.02 -26.61
N ALA A 51 -15.67 -8.26 -26.65
CA ALA A 51 -14.85 -8.81 -25.57
C ALA A 51 -13.57 -8.00 -25.33
N LYS A 52 -12.90 -7.56 -26.40
CA LYS A 52 -11.67 -6.76 -26.30
C LYS A 52 -11.93 -5.38 -25.69
N GLU A 53 -12.99 -4.70 -26.13
CA GLU A 53 -13.37 -3.38 -25.60
C GLU A 53 -13.70 -3.44 -24.10
N LEU A 54 -14.54 -4.41 -23.70
CA LEU A 54 -14.87 -4.64 -22.29
C LEU A 54 -13.62 -5.02 -21.48
N SER A 55 -12.71 -5.83 -22.04
CA SER A 55 -11.44 -6.17 -21.38
C SER A 55 -10.57 -4.94 -21.13
N ASN A 56 -10.45 -4.03 -22.11
CA ASN A 56 -9.72 -2.78 -21.93
C ASN A 56 -10.36 -1.91 -20.84
N LYS A 57 -11.68 -1.77 -20.85
CA LYS A 57 -12.43 -1.04 -19.82
C LYS A 57 -12.24 -1.64 -18.42
N ALA A 58 -12.22 -2.96 -18.31
CA ALA A 58 -11.91 -3.63 -17.05
C ALA A 58 -10.49 -3.34 -16.54
N LYS A 59 -9.51 -3.15 -17.44
CA LYS A 59 -8.14 -2.74 -17.08
C LYS A 59 -8.09 -1.28 -16.59
N GLU A 60 -8.86 -0.39 -17.20
CA GLU A 60 -8.95 1.01 -16.74
C GLU A 60 -9.51 1.08 -15.32
N HIS A 61 -10.62 0.40 -15.06
CA HIS A 61 -11.19 0.31 -13.72
C HIS A 61 -10.24 -0.36 -12.72
N TYR A 62 -9.44 -1.33 -13.16
CA TYR A 62 -8.41 -1.93 -12.31
C TYR A 62 -7.30 -0.94 -11.93
N LYS A 63 -6.82 -0.13 -12.88
CA LYS A 63 -5.81 0.90 -12.63
C LYS A 63 -6.33 1.98 -11.68
N GLU A 64 -7.59 2.38 -11.84
CA GLU A 64 -8.21 3.37 -10.96
C GLU A 64 -8.39 2.84 -9.53
N MET A 65 -8.71 1.55 -9.36
CA MET A 65 -8.70 0.90 -8.03
C MET A 65 -7.33 0.91 -7.38
N GLU A 66 -6.28 0.61 -8.16
CA GLU A 66 -4.90 0.53 -7.67
C GLU A 66 -4.47 1.88 -7.09
N ASN A 67 -4.87 2.96 -7.75
CA ASN A 67 -4.62 4.34 -7.31
C ASN A 67 -5.24 4.65 -5.92
N TYR A 68 -6.36 4.00 -5.56
CA TYR A 68 -6.97 4.17 -4.23
C TYR A 68 -6.41 3.23 -3.16
N GLN A 69 -5.60 2.24 -3.53
CA GLN A 69 -4.89 1.32 -2.64
C GLN A 69 -3.41 1.66 -2.49
N GLU A 70 -3.00 2.80 -3.02
CA GLU A 70 -1.65 3.32 -2.89
C GLU A 70 -1.58 4.35 -1.74
N LEU A 71 -0.46 4.37 -1.04
CA LEU A 71 -0.10 5.38 -0.05
C LEU A 71 1.28 5.90 -0.42
N ASP A 72 1.32 7.14 -0.88
CA ASP A 72 2.57 7.76 -1.27
C ASP A 72 3.21 8.51 -0.09
N LEU A 73 4.40 8.07 0.29
CA LEU A 73 5.21 8.64 1.37
C LEU A 73 6.51 9.25 0.84
N HIS A 74 6.76 9.23 -0.48
CA HIS A 74 8.02 9.74 -1.01
C HIS A 74 8.17 11.23 -0.67
N GLY A 75 9.33 11.61 -0.15
CA GLY A 75 9.61 13.00 0.23
C GLY A 75 9.01 13.46 1.56
N LEU A 76 8.26 12.61 2.27
CA LEU A 76 7.81 12.92 3.64
C LEU A 76 8.93 12.69 4.67
N PHE A 77 8.86 13.39 5.79
CA PHE A 77 9.71 13.10 6.93
C PHE A 77 9.32 11.77 7.59
N VAL A 78 10.29 11.09 8.20
CA VAL A 78 10.11 9.75 8.79
C VAL A 78 8.94 9.73 9.79
N THR A 79 8.83 10.74 10.65
CA THR A 79 7.77 10.86 11.66
C THR A 79 6.38 10.97 11.04
N GLU A 80 6.23 11.80 10.01
CA GLU A 80 4.96 11.99 9.29
C GLU A 80 4.57 10.71 8.55
N ALA A 81 5.53 10.10 7.86
CA ALA A 81 5.30 8.88 7.10
C ALA A 81 4.85 7.71 7.99
N LEU A 82 5.43 7.58 9.19
CA LEU A 82 5.00 6.59 10.17
C LEU A 82 3.55 6.83 10.62
N ALA A 83 3.19 8.08 10.94
CA ALA A 83 1.83 8.43 11.34
C ALA A 83 0.80 8.10 10.24
N TYR A 84 1.07 8.50 9.00
CA TYR A 84 0.20 8.18 7.86
C TYR A 84 0.12 6.68 7.59
N THR A 85 1.24 5.96 7.69
CA THR A 85 1.27 4.50 7.52
C THR A 85 0.41 3.81 8.57
N GLU A 86 0.53 4.22 9.83
CA GLU A 86 -0.23 3.64 10.94
C GLU A 86 -1.73 3.86 10.77
N GLN A 87 -2.14 5.10 10.48
CA GLN A 87 -3.53 5.43 10.18
C GLN A 87 -4.06 4.61 9.00
N ARG A 88 -3.26 4.48 7.93
CA ARG A 88 -3.65 3.73 6.73
C ARG A 88 -3.80 2.23 7.01
N ILE A 89 -2.88 1.64 7.77
CA ILE A 89 -2.93 0.23 8.19
C ILE A 89 -4.19 -0.03 9.00
N GLN A 90 -4.48 0.80 10.01
CA GLN A 90 -5.68 0.65 10.84
C GLN A 90 -6.95 0.77 9.99
N HIS A 91 -6.98 1.72 9.05
CA HIS A 91 -8.09 1.88 8.11
C HIS A 91 -8.27 0.66 7.21
N CYS A 92 -7.18 0.12 6.64
CA CYS A 92 -7.21 -1.08 5.80
C CYS A 92 -7.71 -2.31 6.59
N LYS A 93 -7.30 -2.46 7.85
CA LYS A 93 -7.80 -3.52 8.75
C LYS A 93 -9.29 -3.38 9.03
N SER A 94 -9.77 -2.18 9.36
CA SER A 94 -11.20 -1.91 9.57
C SER A 94 -12.04 -2.26 8.33
N MET A 95 -11.48 -2.01 7.15
CA MET A 95 -12.14 -2.29 5.87
C MET A 95 -12.05 -3.72 5.38
N LYS A 96 -11.29 -4.58 6.06
CA LYS A 96 -10.90 -5.89 5.54
C LYS A 96 -10.34 -5.77 4.11
N ALA A 97 -9.56 -4.71 3.87
CA ALA A 97 -8.87 -4.53 2.60
C ALA A 97 -7.89 -5.69 2.41
N LYS A 98 -7.75 -6.17 1.18
CA LYS A 98 -6.88 -7.33 0.89
C LYS A 98 -5.41 -6.94 0.93
N ASN A 99 -5.10 -5.76 0.42
CA ASN A 99 -3.75 -5.27 0.19
C ASN A 99 -3.65 -3.74 0.27
N LEU A 100 -2.42 -3.24 0.41
CA LEU A 100 -2.05 -1.82 0.39
C LEU A 100 -0.66 -1.69 -0.24
N VAL A 101 -0.48 -0.74 -1.16
CA VAL A 101 0.84 -0.40 -1.72
C VAL A 101 1.34 0.85 -1.02
N ILE A 102 2.56 0.83 -0.50
CA ILE A 102 3.21 2.00 0.08
C ILE A 102 4.39 2.39 -0.80
N ILE A 103 4.44 3.63 -1.28
CA ILE A 103 5.58 4.18 -2.01
C ILE A 103 6.49 4.87 -0.99
N VAL A 104 7.67 4.29 -0.74
CA VAL A 104 8.72 4.89 0.11
C VAL A 104 9.85 5.51 -0.72
N GLY A 105 9.89 5.22 -2.02
CA GLY A 105 10.94 5.66 -2.93
C GLY A 105 12.16 4.72 -2.94
N GLN A 106 12.98 4.82 -4.00
CA GLN A 106 14.15 3.95 -4.22
C GLN A 106 15.36 4.30 -3.33
N GLY A 107 15.38 5.50 -2.72
CA GLY A 107 16.48 5.94 -1.86
C GLY A 107 17.68 6.58 -2.58
N ASN A 108 17.67 6.64 -3.92
CA ASN A 108 18.80 7.11 -4.74
C ASN A 108 19.17 8.59 -4.56
N HIS A 109 18.30 9.42 -3.95
CA HIS A 109 18.50 10.86 -3.76
C HIS A 109 18.63 11.28 -2.28
N SER A 110 18.88 10.34 -1.37
CA SER A 110 19.10 10.70 0.03
C SER A 110 20.43 11.46 0.16
N ILE A 111 20.41 12.69 0.69
CA ILE A 111 21.59 13.57 0.85
C ILE A 111 22.77 12.89 1.58
N ASP A 112 22.50 11.87 2.40
CA ASP A 112 23.51 11.09 3.15
C ASP A 112 23.58 9.60 2.71
N GLY A 113 22.95 9.20 1.61
CA GLY A 113 22.97 7.80 1.14
C GLY A 113 22.21 6.78 2.00
N VAL A 114 21.64 7.19 3.14
CA VAL A 114 20.82 6.34 4.03
C VAL A 114 19.35 6.72 3.93
N SER A 115 18.57 5.93 3.19
CA SER A 115 17.12 6.07 3.17
C SER A 115 16.55 5.64 4.52
N LYS A 116 16.32 6.59 5.44
CA LYS A 116 15.76 6.32 6.79
C LYS A 116 14.27 5.97 6.77
N LEU A 117 13.59 6.26 5.67
CA LEU A 117 12.15 6.07 5.52
C LEU A 117 11.79 4.58 5.36
N LYS A 118 12.49 3.88 4.48
CA LYS A 118 12.27 2.45 4.21
C LYS A 118 12.43 1.55 5.45
N PRO A 119 13.51 1.65 6.25
CA PRO A 119 13.64 0.83 7.46
C PRO A 119 12.55 1.19 8.48
N ALA A 120 12.30 2.47 8.74
CA ALA A 120 11.28 2.90 9.70
C ALA A 120 9.88 2.38 9.37
N VAL A 121 9.44 2.52 8.11
CA VAL A 121 8.14 2.01 7.66
C VAL A 121 8.10 0.48 7.75
N THR A 122 9.19 -0.21 7.42
CA THR A 122 9.25 -1.68 7.51
C THR A 122 9.18 -2.19 8.95
N GLU A 123 9.85 -1.51 9.90
CA GLU A 123 9.74 -1.82 11.33
C GLU A 123 8.31 -1.66 11.84
N LEU A 124 7.62 -0.59 11.43
CA LEU A 124 6.21 -0.37 11.78
C LEU A 124 5.33 -1.53 11.26
N ILE A 125 5.54 -1.93 10.01
CA ILE A 125 4.81 -3.05 9.39
C ILE A 125 5.06 -4.37 10.14
N ASN A 126 6.32 -4.63 10.53
CA ASN A 126 6.71 -5.81 11.32
C ASN A 126 6.00 -5.82 12.68
N LYS A 127 5.93 -4.67 13.36
CA LYS A 127 5.18 -4.51 14.62
C LYS A 127 3.71 -4.89 14.47
N TYR A 128 3.11 -4.57 13.33
CA TYR A 128 1.72 -4.92 13.01
C TYR A 128 1.52 -6.35 12.48
N GLN A 129 2.61 -7.13 12.33
CA GLN A 129 2.65 -8.50 11.82
C GLN A 129 1.97 -8.68 10.45
N ILE A 130 2.06 -7.67 9.59
CA ILE A 130 1.48 -7.68 8.24
C ILE A 130 2.53 -8.22 7.25
N ARG A 131 2.10 -9.02 6.27
CA ARG A 131 3.04 -9.46 5.22
C ARG A 131 3.42 -8.28 4.36
N CYS A 132 4.71 -8.14 4.10
CA CYS A 132 5.24 -7.13 3.21
C CYS A 132 6.09 -7.79 2.13
N THR A 133 5.77 -7.51 0.86
CA THR A 133 6.59 -7.86 -0.30
C THR A 133 7.20 -6.57 -0.85
N PRO A 134 8.54 -6.41 -0.83
CA PRO A 134 9.20 -5.23 -1.36
C PRO A 134 9.20 -5.24 -2.90
N ASN A 135 9.38 -4.05 -3.48
CA ASN A 135 9.57 -3.83 -4.92
C ASN A 135 8.42 -4.31 -5.81
N LYS A 136 7.19 -4.35 -5.26
CA LYS A 136 5.98 -4.70 -5.99
C LYS A 136 4.98 -3.55 -5.86
N PRO A 137 4.44 -3.00 -6.97
CA PRO A 137 4.70 -3.38 -8.37
C PRO A 137 6.05 -2.89 -8.93
N ASN A 138 6.62 -1.82 -8.36
CA ASN A 138 7.86 -1.19 -8.85
C ASN A 138 8.91 -1.09 -7.73
N PRO A 139 10.22 -0.95 -8.05
CA PRO A 139 11.24 -0.74 -7.04
C PRO A 139 10.99 0.55 -6.25
N GLY A 140 11.12 0.49 -4.92
CA GLY A 140 10.74 1.58 -4.01
C GLY A 140 9.30 1.53 -3.50
N CYS A 141 8.55 0.49 -3.85
CA CYS A 141 7.22 0.19 -3.30
C CYS A 141 7.28 -0.95 -2.27
N LEU A 142 6.37 -0.95 -1.31
CA LEU A 142 6.12 -2.02 -0.34
C LEU A 142 4.67 -2.49 -0.49
N PHE A 143 4.48 -3.74 -0.88
CA PHE A 143 3.17 -4.36 -1.03
C PHE A 143 2.77 -5.09 0.25
N LEU A 144 1.73 -4.61 0.91
CA LEU A 144 1.19 -5.16 2.14
C LEU A 144 -0.01 -6.06 1.87
N GLU A 145 -0.10 -7.19 2.55
CA GLU A 145 -1.23 -8.14 2.47
C GLU A 145 -1.82 -8.38 3.86
N PHE A 146 -3.13 -8.15 4.00
CA PHE A 146 -3.83 -8.22 5.30
C PHE A 146 -4.67 -9.50 5.48
N ASP A 147 -4.94 -10.26 4.41
CA ASP A 147 -5.85 -11.42 4.41
C ASP A 147 -5.20 -12.72 4.90
N GLN A 148 -3.89 -12.69 5.09
CA GLN A 148 -3.04 -13.86 5.04
C GLN A 148 -2.09 -13.72 6.25
N GLY A 149 -2.31 -14.50 7.31
CA GLY A 149 -1.61 -14.37 8.62
C GLY A 149 -0.07 -14.32 8.55
N LYS A 150 0.59 -13.99 9.67
CA LYS A 150 2.05 -13.77 9.86
C LYS A 150 2.91 -13.90 8.59
N GLY A 151 3.31 -12.77 8.01
CA GLY A 151 4.18 -12.76 6.83
C GLY A 151 5.62 -13.11 7.15
N ASP A 152 6.28 -13.80 6.22
CA ASP A 152 7.72 -14.03 6.27
C ASP A 152 8.44 -12.72 5.92
N LEU A 153 9.21 -12.20 6.89
CA LEU A 153 10.00 -10.98 6.77
C LEU A 153 11.50 -11.26 6.67
N SER A 154 11.90 -12.52 6.43
CA SER A 154 13.31 -12.94 6.35
C SER A 154 14.09 -12.20 5.26
N TRP A 155 13.40 -11.65 4.27
CA TRP A 155 13.99 -10.80 3.23
C TRP A 155 14.52 -9.47 3.79
N PHE A 156 13.92 -8.92 4.86
CA PHE A 156 14.35 -7.66 5.48
C PHE A 156 15.69 -7.84 6.19
N ASP A 157 15.83 -8.91 6.98
CA ASP A 157 17.09 -9.25 7.64
C ASP A 157 18.23 -9.48 6.64
N ARG A 158 17.93 -10.04 5.45
CA ARG A 158 18.93 -10.21 4.38
C ARG A 158 19.29 -8.90 3.66
N LEU A 159 18.37 -7.93 3.63
CA LEU A 159 18.55 -6.66 2.92
C LEU A 159 19.14 -5.54 3.80
N PHE A 160 18.96 -5.62 5.11
CA PHE A 160 19.41 -4.59 6.06
C PHE A 160 20.19 -5.14 7.27
N GLY A 161 20.21 -6.47 7.49
CA GLY A 161 20.94 -7.12 8.57
C GLY A 161 22.38 -7.42 8.18
N SER A 162 23.27 -6.44 8.38
CA SER A 162 24.70 -6.69 8.55
C SER A 162 25.29 -5.61 9.44
N ALA A 163 25.09 -5.76 10.74
CA ALA A 163 25.88 -5.07 11.77
C ALA A 163 25.65 -5.73 13.15
N GLU A 164 26.15 -6.95 13.36
CA GLU A 164 26.78 -7.33 14.63
C GLU A 164 27.90 -8.34 14.33
N SER A 165 29.10 -7.81 14.13
CA SER A 165 30.35 -8.55 14.28
C SER A 165 30.48 -8.93 15.75
N GLY A 166 30.14 -10.18 16.09
CA GLY A 166 30.37 -10.77 17.40
C GLY A 166 31.47 -11.82 17.32
N CYS A 167 32.73 -11.38 17.34
CA CYS A 167 33.83 -12.22 17.79
C CYS A 167 33.54 -12.65 19.23
N VAL A 168 33.27 -13.95 19.45
CA VAL A 168 33.54 -14.61 20.73
C VAL A 168 34.17 -15.97 20.42
N ILE A 169 35.40 -16.08 20.90
CA ILE A 169 36.27 -17.26 20.94
C ILE A 169 35.58 -18.38 21.75
N MET A 170 35.55 -19.59 21.19
CA MET A 170 36.05 -20.79 21.86
C MET A 170 36.38 -21.88 20.84
#